data_AF-A0A7K0Y1M7-F1
#
_entry.id   AF-A0A7K0Y1M7-F1
#
_cell.length_a   1.000
_cell.length_b   1.000
_cell.length_c   1.000
_cell.angle_alpha   90.00
_cell.angle_beta   90.00
_cell.angle_gamma   90.00
#
_symmetry.space_group_name_H-M   'P 1'
#
loop_
_entity.id
_entity.type
_entity.pdbx_description
1 polymer ?
#
loop_
_entity_poly.entity_id
_entity_poly.type
_entity_poly.pdbx_seq_one_letter_code
_entity_poly.pdbx_strand_id
1 'polypeptide(L)'
;LRAMGQKDPLTEWQREGFEMFGTMMTGIAQDFVRYVMHVQVVNEDQPAVRVQNITETSSDNVVEDGFTAAALAVGDVDPELLAPSQEEIRKPIVKDASDWSTTPRNAPCPCGSGKKYKTCHGSAA
;
A
#
# COMPACT_ATOMS: atom_id res chain seq x y z
N LEU A 1 -17.57 15.29 -38.11
CA LEU A 1 -18.17 16.49 -38.73
C LEU A 1 -19.24 17.04 -37.77
N ARG A 2 -18.86 17.92 -36.84
CA ARG A 2 -19.78 18.60 -35.89
C ARG A 2 -20.22 19.99 -36.39
N ALA A 3 -19.89 20.34 -37.63
CA ALA A 3 -20.21 21.61 -38.27
C ALA A 3 -21.26 21.38 -39.36
N MET A 4 -22.47 21.00 -38.97
CA MET A 4 -23.62 21.05 -39.87
C MET A 4 -24.74 21.81 -39.16
N GLY A 5 -24.95 23.06 -39.59
CA GLY A 5 -26.14 23.85 -39.27
C GLY A 5 -25.91 25.00 -38.29
N GLN A 6 -25.62 26.19 -38.83
CA GLN A 6 -25.96 27.54 -38.33
C GLN A 6 -25.55 27.97 -36.89
N LYS A 7 -25.22 27.05 -35.99
CA LYS A 7 -24.89 27.32 -34.59
C LYS A 7 -23.39 27.40 -34.40
N ASP A 8 -22.98 28.31 -33.52
CA ASP A 8 -21.58 28.51 -33.19
C ASP A 8 -20.99 27.25 -32.55
N PRO A 9 -19.92 26.66 -33.13
CA PRO A 9 -19.26 25.47 -32.58
C PRO A 9 -18.73 25.67 -31.16
N LEU A 10 -18.35 26.90 -30.79
CA LEU A 10 -17.88 27.20 -29.43
C LEU A 10 -19.01 27.02 -28.40
N THR A 11 -20.22 27.44 -28.75
CA THR A 11 -21.38 27.37 -27.87
C THR A 11 -21.83 25.92 -27.65
N GLU A 12 -21.85 25.10 -28.70
CA GLU A 12 -22.16 23.68 -28.56
C GLU A 12 -21.08 22.95 -27.75
N TRP A 13 -19.79 23.27 -27.94
CA TRP A 13 -18.72 22.68 -27.12
C TRP A 13 -18.87 23.06 -25.64
N GLN A 14 -19.18 24.32 -25.33
CA GLN A 14 -19.43 24.74 -23.96
C GLN A 14 -20.67 24.05 -23.36
N ARG A 15 -21.74 23.88 -24.15
CA ARG A 15 -22.96 23.20 -23.71
C ARG A 15 -22.72 21.72 -23.44
N GLU A 16 -22.06 21.02 -24.36
CA GLU A 16 -21.68 19.61 -24.20
C GLU A 16 -20.74 19.44 -22.99
N GLY A 17 -19.76 20.33 -22.82
CA GLY A 17 -18.85 20.32 -21.68
C GLY A 17 -19.56 20.56 -20.35
N PHE A 18 -20.51 21.50 -20.31
CA PHE A 18 -21.30 21.78 -19.12
C PHE A 18 -22.22 20.62 -18.74
N GLU A 19 -22.84 19.96 -19.74
CA GLU A 19 -23.66 18.77 -19.52
C GLU A 19 -22.84 17.63 -18.90
N MET A 20 -21.67 17.33 -19.48
CA MET A 20 -20.77 16.30 -18.93
C MET A 20 -20.31 16.65 -17.50
N PHE A 21 -19.96 17.91 -17.25
CA PHE A 21 -19.59 18.36 -15.90
C PHE A 21 -20.74 18.21 -14.91
N GLY A 22 -21.98 18.53 -15.32
CA GLY A 22 -23.17 18.34 -14.51
C GLY A 22 -23.36 16.89 -14.09
N THR A 23 -23.22 15.94 -15.03
CA THR A 23 -23.32 14.50 -14.71
C THR A 23 -22.25 14.04 -13.73
N MET A 24 -21.01 14.52 -13.89
CA MET A 24 -19.92 14.24 -12.96
C MET A 24 -20.21 14.79 -11.56
N MET A 25 -20.74 16.02 -11.47
CA MET A 25 -21.04 16.66 -10.21
C MET A 25 -22.15 15.92 -9.44
N THR A 26 -23.16 15.42 -10.14
CA THR A 26 -24.20 14.56 -9.53
C THR A 26 -23.59 13.27 -8.99
N GLY A 27 -22.65 12.65 -9.70
CA GLY A 27 -21.93 11.47 -9.21
C GLY A 27 -21.14 11.74 -7.92
N ILE A 28 -20.42 12.86 -7.87
CA ILE A 28 -19.67 13.26 -6.66
C ILE A 28 -20.60 13.46 -5.46
N ALA A 29 -21.77 14.07 -5.66
CA ALA A 29 -22.73 14.28 -4.58
C ALA A 29 -23.28 12.95 -4.02
N GLN A 30 -23.57 11.99 -4.91
CA GLN A 30 -24.01 10.64 -4.51
C GLN A 30 -22.89 9.90 -3.75
N ASP A 31 -21.66 9.99 -4.24
CA ASP A 31 -20.50 9.38 -3.61
C ASP A 31 -20.21 9.97 -2.23
N PHE A 32 -20.31 11.29 -2.08
CA PHE A 32 -20.15 11.95 -0.78
C PHE A 32 -21.13 11.39 0.27
N VAL A 33 -22.43 11.34 -0.07
CA VAL A 33 -23.44 10.78 0.84
C VAL A 33 -23.16 9.31 1.13
N ARG A 34 -22.79 8.52 0.11
CA ARG A 34 -22.42 7.10 0.27
C ARG A 34 -21.26 6.93 1.25
N TYR A 35 -20.20 7.73 1.12
CA TYR A 35 -19.04 7.67 2.02
C TYR A 35 -19.39 8.08 3.45
N VAL A 36 -20.16 9.16 3.63
CA VAL A 36 -20.59 9.60 4.97
C VAL A 36 -21.42 8.52 5.66
N MET A 37 -22.30 7.83 4.93
CA MET A 37 -23.15 6.79 5.51
C MET A 37 -22.42 5.46 5.76
N HIS A 38 -21.32 5.18 5.05
CA HIS A 38 -20.55 3.93 5.18
C HIS A 38 -19.22 4.10 5.93
N VAL A 39 -18.95 5.29 6.49
CA VAL A 39 -17.72 5.51 7.26
C VAL A 39 -17.81 4.75 8.58
N GLN A 40 -17.08 3.65 8.68
CA GLN A 40 -16.85 2.97 9.96
C GLN A 40 -15.61 3.58 10.58
N VAL A 41 -15.79 4.35 11.65
CA VAL A 41 -14.67 4.82 12.47
C VAL A 41 -14.21 3.63 13.31
N VAL A 42 -13.17 2.94 12.85
CA VAL A 42 -12.46 1.98 13.69
C VAL A 42 -11.69 2.79 14.73
N ASN A 43 -12.26 2.93 15.93
CA ASN A 43 -11.48 3.34 17.09
C ASN A 43 -10.54 2.17 17.43
N GLU A 44 -9.25 2.35 17.18
CA GLU A 44 -8.20 1.44 17.67
C GLU A 44 -7.99 1.61 19.18
N ASP A 45 -9.06 1.55 19.97
CA ASP A 45 -8.94 1.07 21.36
C ASP A 45 -8.90 -0.46 21.28
N GLN A 46 -7.88 -1.00 20.63
CA GLN A 46 -7.55 -2.41 20.83
C GLN A 46 -7.04 -2.50 22.28
N PRO A 47 -7.75 -3.18 23.21
CA PRO A 47 -7.05 -3.68 24.37
C PRO A 47 -5.99 -4.62 23.80
N ALA A 48 -4.72 -4.26 23.94
CA ALA A 48 -3.61 -5.11 23.52
C ALA A 48 -3.92 -6.51 24.03
N VAL A 49 -4.21 -7.43 23.11
CA VAL A 49 -4.47 -8.83 23.44
C VAL A 49 -3.17 -9.32 24.06
N ARG A 50 -3.11 -9.31 25.38
CA ARG A 50 -2.01 -9.85 26.15
C ARG A 50 -2.14 -11.35 25.95
N VAL A 51 -1.45 -11.87 24.95
CA VAL A 51 -1.34 -13.30 24.71
C VAL A 51 -0.56 -13.87 25.89
N GLN A 52 -1.27 -14.19 26.97
CA GLN A 52 -0.72 -14.96 28.08
C GLN A 52 -0.97 -16.42 27.76
N ASN A 53 0.12 -17.21 27.78
CA ASN A 53 0.21 -18.61 27.35
C ASN A 53 0.25 -18.80 25.83
N ILE A 54 1.30 -18.28 25.21
CA ILE A 54 1.81 -18.88 23.97
C ILE A 54 2.45 -20.21 24.40
N THR A 55 1.67 -21.28 24.36
CA THR A 55 2.25 -22.63 24.28
C THR A 55 2.75 -22.75 22.85
N GLU A 56 4.06 -22.63 22.65
CA GLU A 56 4.69 -22.99 21.39
C GLU A 56 4.49 -24.49 21.18
N THR A 57 3.40 -24.88 20.51
CA THR A 57 3.35 -26.16 19.80
C THR A 57 4.11 -26.01 18.50
N SER A 58 5.40 -25.68 18.62
CA SER A 58 6.32 -25.87 17.52
C SER A 58 6.42 -27.39 17.31
N SER A 59 5.91 -27.85 16.19
CA SER A 59 6.14 -29.22 15.71
C SER A 59 7.59 -29.44 15.26
N ASP A 60 8.50 -28.49 15.52
CA ASP A 60 9.89 -28.55 15.08
C ASP A 60 10.80 -29.41 15.98
N ASN A 61 10.24 -30.10 16.98
CA ASN A 61 10.91 -31.26 17.56
C ASN A 61 10.50 -32.54 16.81
N VAL A 62 10.72 -32.54 15.50
CA VAL A 62 10.84 -33.80 14.73
C VAL A 62 12.29 -34.26 14.83
N VAL A 63 12.75 -34.54 16.06
CA VAL A 63 14.14 -34.98 16.25
C VAL A 63 14.34 -36.42 15.77
N GLU A 64 13.27 -37.17 15.51
CA GLU A 64 13.36 -38.46 14.82
C GLU A 64 12.12 -38.68 13.95
N ASP A 65 12.13 -38.12 12.73
CA ASP A 65 11.27 -38.61 11.66
C ASP A 65 11.66 -40.07 11.37
N GLY A 66 10.96 -41.03 11.98
CA GLY A 66 11.18 -42.47 11.74
C GLY A 66 11.08 -42.87 10.26
N PHE A 67 10.47 -42.01 9.44
CA PHE A 67 10.45 -42.13 7.99
C PHE A 67 11.83 -41.86 7.34
N THR A 68 12.57 -40.85 7.80
CA THR A 68 13.93 -40.54 7.31
C THR A 68 14.94 -41.60 7.75
N ALA A 69 14.83 -42.10 8.98
CA ALA A 69 15.66 -43.20 9.48
C ALA A 69 15.44 -44.50 8.67
N ALA A 70 14.20 -44.80 8.29
CA ALA A 70 13.88 -45.94 7.42
C ALA A 70 14.39 -45.74 5.99
N ALA A 71 14.28 -44.53 5.43
CA ALA A 71 14.78 -44.21 4.08
C ALA A 71 16.31 -44.25 3.98
N LEU A 72 17.03 -43.80 5.03
CA LEU A 72 18.49 -43.91 5.13
C LEU A 72 18.97 -45.36 5.27
N ALA A 73 18.22 -46.21 5.99
CA ALA A 73 18.54 -47.63 6.13
C ALA A 73 18.37 -48.43 4.82
N VAL A 74 17.50 -47.96 3.92
CA VAL A 74 17.23 -48.58 2.60
C VAL A 74 18.09 -47.97 1.49
N GLY A 75 18.81 -46.87 1.76
CA GLY A 75 19.77 -46.27 0.83
C GLY A 75 19.15 -45.44 -0.30
N ASP A 76 17.90 -45.02 -0.15
CA ASP A 76 17.13 -44.32 -1.20
C ASP A 76 17.32 -42.78 -1.18
N VAL A 77 18.07 -42.21 -0.23
CA VAL A 77 18.21 -40.74 -0.06
C VAL A 77 19.63 -40.28 0.23
N ASP A 78 20.12 -39.32 -0.59
CA ASP A 78 21.42 -38.65 -0.40
C ASP A 78 21.35 -37.63 0.76
N PRO A 79 22.23 -37.71 1.79
CA PRO A 79 22.17 -36.87 3.00
C PRO A 79 22.36 -35.37 2.75
N GLU A 80 22.90 -34.98 1.59
CA GLU A 80 23.26 -33.59 1.27
C GLU A 80 22.03 -32.73 0.90
N LEU A 81 20.93 -33.38 0.48
CA LEU A 81 19.67 -32.71 0.14
C LEU A 81 18.78 -32.41 1.36
N LEU A 82 19.17 -32.91 2.55
CA LEU A 82 18.45 -32.72 3.81
C LEU A 82 19.01 -31.56 4.66
N ALA A 83 20.00 -30.83 4.16
CA ALA A 83 20.54 -29.67 4.86
C ALA A 83 19.53 -28.50 4.84
N PRO A 84 19.20 -27.89 6.01
CA PRO A 84 18.26 -26.77 6.05
C PRO A 84 18.86 -25.57 5.32
N SER A 85 18.20 -25.15 4.25
CA SER A 85 18.52 -23.91 3.54
C SER A 85 18.34 -22.74 4.50
N GLN A 86 19.41 -21.97 4.73
CA GLN A 86 19.37 -20.80 5.61
C GLN A 86 18.46 -19.72 5.01
N GLU A 87 17.23 -19.63 5.52
CA GLU A 87 16.33 -18.52 5.20
C GLU A 87 16.82 -17.22 5.87
N GLU A 88 17.27 -16.28 5.05
CA GLU A 88 17.55 -14.92 5.50
C GLU A 88 16.25 -14.22 5.92
N ILE A 89 16.16 -13.89 7.22
CA ILE A 89 15.09 -13.09 7.81
C ILE A 89 15.06 -11.72 7.10
N ARG A 90 14.00 -11.48 6.30
CA ARG A 90 13.78 -10.21 5.61
C ARG A 90 13.50 -9.10 6.63
N LYS A 91 14.49 -8.24 6.87
CA LYS A 91 14.33 -7.06 7.74
C LYS A 91 13.38 -6.05 7.07
N PRO A 92 12.43 -5.47 7.82
CA PRO A 92 11.56 -4.42 7.29
C PRO A 92 12.37 -3.15 6.98
N ILE A 93 12.13 -2.58 5.80
CA ILE A 93 12.77 -1.32 5.36
C ILE A 93 12.08 -0.17 6.09
N VAL A 94 12.75 0.39 7.10
CA VAL A 94 12.35 1.66 7.73
C VAL A 94 13.03 2.76 6.93
N LYS A 95 12.25 3.67 6.31
CA LYS A 95 12.81 4.86 5.66
C LYS A 95 13.41 5.76 6.74
N ASP A 96 14.65 6.20 6.53
CA ASP A 96 15.33 7.09 7.46
C ASP A 96 14.59 8.43 7.58
N ALA A 97 14.63 9.04 8.77
CA ALA A 97 13.96 10.32 9.05
C ALA A 97 14.49 11.51 8.20
N SER A 98 15.63 11.33 7.53
CA SER A 98 16.22 12.28 6.59
C SER A 98 15.68 12.12 5.16
N ASP A 99 14.90 11.08 4.86
CA ASP A 99 14.31 10.88 3.54
C ASP A 99 13.05 11.74 3.37
N TRP A 100 13.25 12.93 2.77
CA TRP A 100 12.18 13.86 2.45
C TRP A 100 11.67 13.73 1.01
N SER A 101 11.98 12.62 0.32
CA SER A 101 11.52 12.34 -1.05
C SER A 101 9.99 12.40 -1.22
N THR A 102 9.25 12.13 -0.14
CA THR A 102 7.79 12.14 -0.13
C THR A 102 7.20 13.53 0.22
N THR A 103 8.04 14.53 0.50
CA THR A 103 7.58 15.88 0.84
C THR A 103 6.94 16.57 -0.38
N PRO A 104 5.67 17.02 -0.31
CA PRO A 104 5.00 17.61 -1.45
C PRO A 104 5.66 18.93 -1.88
N ARG A 105 5.82 19.14 -3.20
CA ARG A 105 6.58 20.27 -3.79
C ARG A 105 6.21 21.66 -3.24
N ASN A 106 4.95 21.89 -2.85
CA ASN A 106 4.49 23.18 -2.35
C ASN A 106 4.42 23.30 -0.80
N ALA A 107 4.67 22.23 -0.05
CA ALA A 107 4.68 22.26 1.42
C ALA A 107 5.85 23.10 1.97
N PRO A 108 5.75 23.60 3.22
CA PRO A 108 6.90 24.20 3.91
C PRO A 108 8.07 23.21 3.93
N CYS A 109 9.29 23.71 3.67
CA CYS A 109 10.47 22.87 3.70
C CYS A 109 10.71 22.32 5.12
N PRO A 110 10.92 21.00 5.29
CA PRO A 110 11.22 20.39 6.59
C PRO A 110 12.56 20.87 7.18
N CYS A 111 13.40 21.52 6.38
CA CYS A 111 14.61 22.20 6.79
C CYS A 111 14.40 23.49 7.61
N GLY A 112 13.14 23.91 7.85
CA GLY A 112 12.82 25.09 8.67
C GLY A 112 13.10 26.44 7.99
N SER A 113 13.42 26.46 6.69
CA SER A 113 13.78 27.69 5.97
C SER A 113 12.62 28.65 5.67
N GLY A 114 11.39 28.29 6.02
CA GLY A 114 10.17 29.04 5.71
C GLY A 114 9.80 29.10 4.22
N LYS A 115 10.64 28.54 3.33
CA LYS A 115 10.40 28.46 1.89
C LYS A 115 9.64 27.19 1.52
N LYS A 116 8.93 27.20 0.40
CA LYS A 116 8.30 25.99 -0.18
C LYS A 116 9.38 24.96 -0.54
N TYR A 117 9.08 23.66 -0.42
CA TYR A 117 10.02 22.58 -0.69
C TYR A 117 10.69 22.72 -2.07
N LYS A 118 9.92 22.98 -3.13
CA LYS A 118 10.42 23.20 -4.51
C LYS A 118 11.40 24.37 -4.67
N THR A 119 11.40 25.32 -3.73
CA THR A 119 12.26 26.53 -3.77
C THR A 119 13.44 26.40 -2.81
N CYS A 120 13.53 25.29 -2.06
CA CYS A 120 14.62 25.03 -1.14
C CYS A 120 15.32 23.72 -1.52
N HIS A 121 14.96 22.60 -0.90
CA HIS A 121 15.61 21.31 -1.12
C HIS A 121 15.11 20.56 -2.38
N GLY A 122 13.97 20.96 -2.94
CA GLY A 122 13.44 20.47 -4.22
C GLY A 122 13.74 21.39 -5.41
N SER A 123 14.72 22.29 -5.29
CA SER A 123 15.07 23.28 -6.33
C SER A 123 16.00 22.76 -7.42
N ALA A 124 16.59 21.58 -7.22
CA ALA A 124 17.38 20.85 -8.21
C ALA A 124 16.63 19.58 -8.64
N ALA A 125 15.64 19.77 -9.49
CA ALA A 125 15.08 18.76 -10.40
C ALA A 125 14.57 19.47 -11.65
#